data_AF-A0A6G9NEN5-F1
#
_entry.id   AF-A0A6G9NEN5-F1
#
_cell.length_a   1.000
_cell.length_b   1.000
_cell.length_c   1.000
_cell.angle_alpha   90.00
_cell.angle_beta   90.00
_cell.angle_gamma   90.00
#
_symmetry.space_group_name_H-M   'P 1'
#
loop_
_entity.id
_entity.type
_entity.pdbx_description
1 polymer ?
#
loop_
_entity_poly.entity_id
_entity_poly.type
_entity_poly.pdbx_seq_one_letter_code
_entity_poly.pdbx_strand_id
1 'polypeptide(L)'
;MASIASSPAATGPVLQGRARPLAIARWLRVTAFLVVCIVVVGGITRLTESGLSITEWNVASGVLPPLSEAEWQAEFAKYRATPEYRYEASLGGMTLADFKFIFFWEWFHRLLARAVGAVYALGLVWFWVKGAIPTGFKPRLVGLLALGGLQGLFGWLMVQSGLTGNMTDVSHFRLSVHLLTALALLAGLVWTALDMKRLARDPDARPAPLTPGSALVAAVLFVQLLLGAWVAGLNAGHAAYDWPLMNGRLVPEIDWSAGVFWTLTNDPYLLQWLHRWWAWVAVAALVWLARRVRASDRPASIAVHTAFGTMVLLGIATVMSEVSLWVASAHQLVGALTVAATVWAMHSDGIARRRAKNALAR
;
A
#
# COMPACT_ATOMS: atom_id res chain seq x y z
N MET A 1 -68.52 4.82 38.43
CA MET A 1 -67.79 5.20 37.21
C MET A 1 -66.33 4.83 37.40
N ALA A 2 -65.91 3.66 36.89
CA ALA A 2 -64.52 3.21 36.95
C ALA A 2 -63.80 3.70 35.68
N SER A 3 -62.77 4.53 35.88
CA SER A 3 -61.91 5.04 34.80
C SER A 3 -60.88 3.97 34.43
N ILE A 4 -60.91 3.55 33.16
CA ILE A 4 -59.96 2.61 32.57
C ILE A 4 -58.70 3.41 32.22
N ALA A 5 -57.64 3.24 33.01
CA ALA A 5 -56.32 3.73 32.65
C ALA A 5 -55.69 2.76 31.63
N SER A 6 -55.61 3.19 30.37
CA SER A 6 -54.88 2.52 29.31
C SER A 6 -53.37 2.55 29.61
N SER A 7 -52.76 1.36 29.71
CA SER A 7 -51.30 1.24 29.73
C SER A 7 -50.73 1.66 28.37
N PRO A 8 -49.62 2.42 28.32
CA PRO A 8 -48.95 2.69 27.05
C PRO A 8 -48.36 1.38 26.53
N ALA A 9 -48.71 1.07 25.28
CA ALA A 9 -48.19 -0.08 24.55
C ALA A 9 -46.66 -0.06 24.57
N ALA A 10 -46.07 -1.15 25.07
CA ALA A 10 -44.66 -1.43 24.92
C ALA A 10 -44.31 -1.38 23.43
N THR A 11 -43.53 -0.38 23.03
CA THR A 11 -42.89 -0.35 21.72
C THR A 11 -42.03 -1.60 21.62
N GLY A 12 -42.45 -2.53 20.76
CA GLY A 12 -41.71 -3.76 20.51
C GLY A 12 -40.27 -3.45 20.07
N PRO A 13 -39.33 -4.37 20.33
CA PRO A 13 -37.94 -4.15 19.96
C PRO A 13 -37.86 -3.96 18.45
N VAL A 14 -37.49 -2.75 18.01
CA VAL A 14 -36.96 -2.52 16.68
C VAL A 14 -35.87 -3.57 16.49
N LEU A 15 -35.98 -4.39 15.44
CA LEU A 15 -34.96 -5.36 15.05
C LEU A 15 -33.66 -4.61 14.75
N GLN A 16 -32.90 -4.28 15.81
CA GLN A 16 -31.53 -3.81 15.70
C GLN A 16 -30.75 -4.98 15.13
N GLY A 17 -30.44 -4.91 13.82
CA GLY A 17 -29.50 -5.82 13.20
C GLY A 17 -28.25 -5.90 14.08
N ARG A 18 -28.02 -7.05 14.71
CA ARG A 18 -26.95 -7.22 15.70
C ARG A 18 -25.63 -6.93 15.00
N ALA A 19 -25.01 -5.79 15.32
CA ALA A 19 -23.75 -5.37 14.72
C ALA A 19 -22.75 -6.55 14.72
N ARG A 20 -21.98 -6.71 13.63
CA ARG A 20 -21.06 -7.86 13.47
C ARG A 20 -19.61 -7.40 13.35
N PRO A 21 -19.05 -6.71 14.35
CA PRO A 21 -17.71 -6.13 14.27
C PRO A 21 -16.62 -7.18 14.00
N LEU A 22 -16.71 -8.40 14.55
CA LEU A 22 -15.72 -9.45 14.27
C LEU A 22 -15.74 -9.91 12.80
N ALA A 23 -16.92 -10.01 12.19
CA ALA A 23 -17.03 -10.37 10.77
C ALA A 23 -16.45 -9.27 9.87
N ILE A 24 -16.73 -8.01 10.19
CA ILE A 24 -16.15 -6.84 9.51
C ILE A 24 -14.62 -6.84 9.69
N ALA A 25 -14.09 -7.12 10.89
CA ALA A 25 -12.65 -7.20 11.12
C ALA A 25 -11.97 -8.27 10.25
N ARG A 26 -12.61 -9.43 10.05
CA ARG A 26 -12.08 -10.51 9.19
C ARG A 26 -12.11 -10.10 7.73
N TRP A 27 -13.22 -9.53 7.25
CA TRP A 27 -13.33 -9.00 5.89
C TRP A 27 -12.27 -7.93 5.60
N LEU A 28 -12.09 -6.95 6.50
CA LEU A 28 -11.05 -5.92 6.36
C LEU A 28 -9.63 -6.52 6.33
N ARG A 29 -9.36 -7.60 7.07
CA ARG A 29 -8.07 -8.31 7.01
C ARG A 29 -7.87 -9.05 5.69
N VAL A 30 -8.93 -9.66 5.15
CA VAL A 30 -8.88 -10.28 3.81
C VAL A 30 -8.57 -9.21 2.77
N THR A 31 -9.25 -8.05 2.81
CA THR A 31 -8.93 -6.94 1.91
C THR A 31 -7.49 -6.44 2.12
N ALA A 32 -7.04 -6.26 3.37
CA ALA A 32 -5.66 -5.85 3.66
C ALA A 32 -4.63 -6.84 3.09
N PHE A 33 -4.90 -8.14 3.19
CA PHE A 33 -4.06 -9.18 2.58
C PHE A 33 -4.01 -9.03 1.05
N LEU A 34 -5.16 -8.84 0.39
CA LEU A 34 -5.19 -8.59 -1.05
C LEU A 34 -4.46 -7.30 -1.44
N VAL A 35 -4.50 -6.26 -0.60
CA VAL A 35 -3.72 -5.03 -0.80
C VAL A 35 -2.22 -5.30 -0.67
N VAL A 36 -1.78 -6.17 0.24
CA VAL A 36 -0.37 -6.59 0.29
C VAL A 36 0.00 -7.35 -0.98
N CYS A 37 -0.83 -8.29 -1.44
CA CYS A 37 -0.59 -9.03 -2.67
C CYS A 37 -0.47 -8.10 -3.88
N ILE A 38 -1.36 -7.13 -4.04
CA ILE A 38 -1.32 -6.22 -5.19
C ILE A 38 -0.14 -5.25 -5.14
N VAL A 39 0.32 -4.85 -3.95
CA VAL A 39 1.57 -4.06 -3.83
C VAL A 39 2.77 -4.86 -4.33
N VAL A 40 2.85 -6.17 -4.05
CA VAL A 40 3.91 -7.03 -4.58
C VAL A 40 3.80 -7.19 -6.08
N VAL A 41 2.60 -7.52 -6.59
CA VAL A 41 2.37 -7.70 -8.02
C VAL A 41 2.65 -6.41 -8.79
N GLY A 42 2.18 -5.26 -8.31
CA GLY A 42 2.47 -3.96 -8.92
C GLY A 42 3.95 -3.60 -8.85
N GLY A 43 4.64 -4.03 -7.78
CA GLY A 43 6.10 -3.97 -7.69
C GLY A 43 6.80 -4.76 -8.79
N ILE A 44 6.37 -6.00 -9.03
CA ILE A 44 6.87 -6.83 -10.12
C ILE A 44 6.57 -6.17 -11.47
N THR A 45 5.33 -5.74 -11.72
CA THR A 45 4.94 -5.03 -12.96
C THR A 45 5.87 -3.85 -13.25
N ARG A 46 6.29 -3.12 -12.22
CA ARG A 46 7.25 -2.02 -12.36
C ARG A 46 8.68 -2.51 -12.62
N LEU A 47 9.16 -3.48 -11.84
CA LEU A 47 10.52 -4.02 -11.96
C LEU A 47 10.76 -4.77 -13.29
N THR A 48 9.70 -5.24 -13.93
CA THR A 48 9.73 -5.89 -15.25
C THR A 48 9.32 -4.94 -16.38
N GLU A 49 9.27 -3.62 -16.13
CA GLU A 49 8.90 -2.58 -17.11
C GLU A 49 7.62 -2.93 -17.89
N SER A 50 6.65 -3.50 -17.18
CA SER A 50 5.40 -4.02 -17.74
C SER A 50 4.25 -3.03 -17.62
N GLY A 51 4.49 -1.83 -17.08
CA GLY A 51 3.44 -0.89 -16.69
C GLY A 51 2.61 -0.32 -17.83
N LEU A 52 3.10 -0.40 -19.08
CA LEU A 52 2.46 0.18 -20.27
C LEU A 52 2.24 -0.85 -21.41
N SER A 53 2.36 -2.14 -21.11
CA SER A 53 2.16 -3.25 -22.06
C SER A 53 0.71 -3.38 -22.57
N ILE A 54 -0.28 -2.93 -21.79
CA ILE A 54 -1.71 -2.91 -22.12
C ILE A 54 -2.16 -1.47 -22.36
N THR A 55 -2.22 -1.11 -23.65
CA THR A 55 -2.45 0.27 -24.10
C THR A 55 -3.90 0.75 -23.96
N GLU A 56 -4.84 -0.18 -23.74
CA GLU A 56 -6.27 0.12 -23.64
C GLU A 56 -6.82 -0.08 -22.23
N TRP A 57 -7.80 0.73 -21.87
CA TRP A 57 -8.50 0.62 -20.59
C TRP A 57 -9.83 -0.15 -20.75
N ASN A 58 -9.72 -1.48 -20.79
CA ASN A 58 -10.86 -2.38 -20.94
C ASN A 58 -11.37 -2.87 -19.58
N VAL A 59 -12.37 -2.18 -19.00
CA VAL A 59 -12.89 -2.47 -17.64
C VAL A 59 -13.50 -3.87 -17.55
N ALA A 60 -14.34 -4.25 -18.50
CA ALA A 60 -15.09 -5.51 -18.50
C ALA A 60 -14.44 -6.61 -19.35
N SER A 61 -14.05 -6.31 -20.59
CA SER A 61 -13.44 -7.29 -21.50
C SER A 61 -12.02 -7.68 -21.10
N GLY A 62 -11.30 -6.82 -20.36
CA GLY A 62 -9.93 -7.10 -19.90
C GLY A 62 -9.81 -8.03 -18.69
N VAL A 63 -10.86 -8.79 -18.34
CA VAL A 63 -10.80 -9.82 -17.29
C VAL A 63 -10.07 -11.06 -17.79
N LEU A 64 -10.33 -11.48 -19.03
CA LEU A 64 -9.61 -12.56 -19.68
C LEU A 64 -8.44 -11.98 -20.49
N PRO A 65 -7.26 -12.62 -20.47
CA PRO A 65 -6.19 -12.28 -21.40
C PRO A 65 -6.56 -12.77 -22.82
N PRO A 66 -5.81 -12.37 -23.87
CA PRO A 66 -5.93 -12.96 -25.19
C PRO A 66 -5.82 -14.50 -25.14
N LEU A 67 -6.75 -15.20 -25.80
CA LEU A 67 -6.86 -16.66 -25.75
C LEU A 67 -6.45 -17.34 -27.06
N SER A 68 -6.45 -16.59 -28.17
CA SER A 68 -6.00 -17.05 -29.48
C SER A 68 -4.72 -16.35 -29.94
N GLU A 69 -3.98 -16.99 -30.84
CA GLU A 69 -2.77 -16.39 -31.43
C GLU A 69 -3.10 -15.10 -32.19
N ALA A 70 -4.25 -15.03 -32.87
CA ALA A 70 -4.69 -13.82 -33.57
C ALA A 70 -4.91 -12.64 -32.61
N GLU A 71 -5.52 -12.86 -31.45
CA GLU A 71 -5.71 -11.82 -30.42
C GLU A 71 -4.36 -11.38 -29.82
N TRP A 72 -3.44 -12.32 -29.57
CA TRP A 72 -2.09 -12.00 -29.10
C TRP A 72 -1.33 -11.11 -30.08
N GLN A 73 -1.40 -11.42 -31.38
CA GLN A 73 -0.77 -10.61 -32.42
C GLN A 73 -1.40 -9.22 -32.54
N ALA A 74 -2.72 -9.10 -32.32
CA ALA A 74 -3.41 -7.81 -32.32
C ALA A 74 -2.95 -6.92 -31.15
N GLU A 75 -2.89 -7.44 -29.92
CA GLU A 75 -2.38 -6.70 -28.77
C GLU A 75 -0.89 -6.34 -28.94
N PHE A 76 -0.08 -7.26 -29.46
CA PHE A 76 1.32 -6.97 -29.72
C PHE A 76 1.49 -5.90 -30.81
N ALA A 77 0.64 -5.87 -31.84
CA ALA A 77 0.63 -4.81 -32.84
C ALA A 77 0.33 -3.44 -32.22
N LYS A 78 -0.59 -3.36 -31.26
CA LYS A 78 -0.84 -2.12 -30.50
C LYS A 78 0.39 -1.69 -29.70
N TYR A 79 1.00 -2.64 -28.99
CA TYR A 79 2.21 -2.35 -28.20
C TYR A 79 3.38 -1.87 -29.06
N ARG A 80 3.60 -2.48 -30.23
CA ARG A 80 4.64 -2.08 -31.19
C ARG A 80 4.54 -0.63 -31.68
N ALA A 81 3.35 -0.02 -31.62
CA ALA A 81 3.15 1.37 -31.98
C ALA A 81 3.63 2.36 -30.89
N THR A 82 3.83 1.89 -29.66
CA THR A 82 4.18 2.74 -28.51
C THR A 82 5.64 3.22 -28.55
N PRO A 83 5.97 4.33 -27.86
CA PRO A 83 7.35 4.72 -27.62
C PRO A 83 8.11 3.72 -26.73
N GLU A 84 7.44 3.12 -25.73
CA GLU A 84 8.05 2.14 -24.82
C GLU A 84 8.58 0.91 -25.58
N TYR A 85 7.78 0.32 -26.49
CA TYR A 85 8.27 -0.78 -27.32
C TYR A 85 9.52 -0.38 -28.13
N ARG A 86 9.54 0.84 -28.69
CA ARG A 86 10.70 1.31 -29.47
C ARG A 86 11.95 1.45 -28.61
N TYR A 87 11.80 1.82 -27.35
CA TYR A 87 12.88 1.88 -26.38
C TYR A 87 13.36 0.47 -25.99
N GLU A 88 12.45 -0.38 -25.49
CA GLU A 88 12.77 -1.73 -25.04
C GLU A 88 13.34 -2.61 -26.17
N ALA A 89 12.72 -2.60 -27.35
CA ALA A 89 13.17 -3.39 -28.49
C ALA A 89 14.47 -2.86 -29.12
N SER A 90 14.92 -1.64 -28.80
CA SER A 90 16.20 -1.12 -29.30
C SER A 90 17.41 -1.89 -28.73
N LEU A 91 17.22 -2.62 -27.63
CA LEU A 91 18.27 -3.36 -26.91
C LEU A 91 18.53 -4.77 -27.46
N GLY A 92 17.80 -5.22 -28.48
CA GLY A 92 17.96 -6.56 -29.07
C GLY A 92 16.76 -7.14 -29.80
N GLY A 93 15.71 -6.34 -30.03
CA GLY A 93 14.40 -6.79 -30.47
C GLY A 93 13.53 -7.30 -29.31
N MET A 94 12.27 -7.57 -29.60
CA MET A 94 11.33 -8.16 -28.65
C MET A 94 10.47 -9.19 -29.37
N THR A 95 10.44 -10.41 -28.84
CA THR A 95 9.59 -11.48 -29.38
C THR A 95 8.17 -11.40 -28.81
N LEU A 96 7.24 -12.14 -29.40
CA LEU A 96 5.91 -12.29 -28.82
C LEU A 96 5.96 -12.94 -27.42
N ALA A 97 6.93 -13.82 -27.15
CA ALA A 97 7.07 -14.44 -25.84
C ALA A 97 7.45 -13.41 -24.77
N ASP A 98 8.36 -12.50 -25.10
CA ASP A 98 8.76 -11.39 -24.22
C ASP A 98 7.57 -10.45 -23.96
N PHE A 99 6.82 -10.12 -25.00
CA PHE A 99 5.58 -9.35 -24.86
C PHE A 99 4.54 -10.04 -23.96
N LYS A 100 4.33 -11.36 -24.14
CA LYS A 100 3.41 -12.15 -23.29
C LYS A 100 3.84 -12.11 -21.82
N PHE A 101 5.13 -12.09 -21.52
CA PHE A 101 5.66 -11.99 -20.16
C PHE A 101 5.29 -10.65 -19.50
N ILE A 102 5.57 -9.51 -20.17
CA ILE A 102 5.24 -8.20 -19.61
C ILE A 102 3.71 -8.00 -19.54
N PHE A 103 2.98 -8.43 -20.57
CA PHE A 103 1.51 -8.36 -20.60
C PHE A 103 0.90 -9.11 -19.42
N PHE A 104 1.41 -10.30 -19.09
CA PHE A 104 0.90 -11.11 -17.99
C PHE A 104 0.94 -10.35 -16.66
N TRP A 105 2.07 -9.71 -16.33
CA TRP A 105 2.21 -9.01 -15.05
C TRP A 105 1.29 -7.81 -14.95
N GLU A 106 1.11 -7.06 -16.03
CA GLU A 106 0.17 -5.94 -16.05
C GLU A 106 -1.29 -6.40 -15.99
N TRP A 107 -1.65 -7.42 -16.76
CA TRP A 107 -2.99 -8.01 -16.73
C TRP A 107 -3.31 -8.54 -15.33
N PHE A 108 -2.39 -9.28 -14.72
CA PHE A 108 -2.59 -9.87 -13.41
C PHE A 108 -2.71 -8.80 -12.32
N HIS A 109 -1.90 -7.73 -12.39
CA HIS A 109 -2.04 -6.56 -11.52
C HIS A 109 -3.43 -5.92 -11.64
N ARG A 110 -3.90 -5.67 -12.87
CA ARG A 110 -5.23 -5.09 -13.15
C ARG A 110 -6.37 -6.03 -12.71
N LEU A 111 -6.22 -7.34 -12.88
CA LEU A 111 -7.21 -8.34 -12.42
C LEU A 111 -7.31 -8.33 -10.90
N LEU A 112 -6.17 -8.33 -10.21
CA LEU A 112 -6.11 -8.27 -8.76
C LEU A 112 -6.68 -6.95 -8.22
N ALA A 113 -6.48 -5.82 -8.91
CA ALA A 113 -7.10 -4.53 -8.57
C ALA A 113 -8.64 -4.63 -8.58
N ARG A 114 -9.21 -5.25 -9.63
CA ARG A 114 -10.65 -5.50 -9.71
C ARG A 114 -11.13 -6.41 -8.59
N ALA A 115 -10.38 -7.46 -8.25
CA ALA A 115 -10.71 -8.36 -7.16
C ALA A 115 -10.71 -7.64 -5.79
N VAL A 116 -9.71 -6.82 -5.49
CA VAL A 116 -9.67 -5.99 -4.27
C VAL A 116 -10.90 -5.08 -4.20
N GLY A 117 -11.19 -4.36 -5.30
CA GLY A 117 -12.35 -3.49 -5.41
C GLY A 117 -13.67 -4.22 -5.18
N ALA A 118 -13.85 -5.39 -5.81
CA ALA A 118 -15.06 -6.20 -5.67
C ALA A 118 -15.21 -6.76 -4.24
N VAL A 119 -14.16 -7.36 -3.67
CA VAL A 119 -14.18 -7.89 -2.29
C VAL A 119 -14.53 -6.79 -1.30
N TYR A 120 -14.00 -5.58 -1.48
CA TYR A 120 -14.31 -4.47 -0.59
C TYR A 120 -15.74 -3.92 -0.83
N ALA A 121 -16.06 -3.52 -2.07
CA ALA A 121 -17.34 -2.89 -2.37
C ALA A 121 -18.54 -3.80 -2.07
N LEU A 122 -18.49 -5.07 -2.52
CA LEU A 122 -19.57 -6.03 -2.28
C LEU A 122 -19.68 -6.38 -0.79
N GLY A 123 -18.55 -6.51 -0.09
CA GLY A 123 -18.54 -6.72 1.36
C GLY A 123 -19.21 -5.56 2.10
N LEU A 124 -18.87 -4.32 1.75
CA LEU A 124 -19.46 -3.12 2.34
C LEU A 124 -20.98 -3.07 2.10
N VAL A 125 -21.43 -3.27 0.86
CA VAL A 125 -22.86 -3.31 0.51
C VAL A 125 -23.57 -4.39 1.32
N TRP A 126 -23.01 -5.60 1.41
CA TRP A 126 -23.60 -6.69 2.17
C TRP A 126 -23.75 -6.36 3.67
N PHE A 127 -22.69 -5.87 4.32
CA PHE A 127 -22.76 -5.48 5.73
C PHE A 127 -23.73 -4.32 5.97
N TRP A 128 -23.83 -3.40 5.01
CA TRP A 128 -24.73 -2.26 5.09
C TRP A 128 -26.20 -2.69 5.02
N VAL A 129 -26.56 -3.50 4.01
CA VAL A 129 -27.92 -4.02 3.82
C VAL A 129 -28.34 -4.91 5.00
N LYS A 130 -27.41 -5.68 5.58
CA LYS A 130 -27.66 -6.49 6.78
C LYS A 130 -27.74 -5.68 8.08
N GLY A 131 -27.56 -4.36 8.05
CA GLY A 131 -27.53 -3.52 9.26
C GLY A 131 -26.39 -3.91 10.22
N ALA A 132 -25.34 -4.55 9.72
CA ALA A 132 -24.30 -5.17 10.54
C ALA A 132 -23.15 -4.21 10.89
N ILE A 133 -23.12 -3.00 10.31
CA ILE A 133 -22.09 -1.98 10.52
C ILE A 133 -22.35 -1.27 11.87
N PRO A 134 -21.40 -1.30 12.82
CA PRO A 134 -21.53 -0.56 14.07
C PRO A 134 -21.70 0.95 13.87
N THR A 135 -22.44 1.60 14.77
CA THR A 135 -22.68 3.04 14.74
C THR A 135 -21.38 3.83 14.68
N GLY A 136 -21.34 4.87 13.83
CA GLY A 136 -20.17 5.73 13.65
C GLY A 136 -19.09 5.21 12.69
N PHE A 137 -19.17 3.95 12.23
CA PHE A 137 -18.16 3.39 11.31
C PHE A 137 -18.50 3.53 9.81
N LYS A 138 -19.75 3.85 9.46
CA LYS A 138 -20.16 4.03 8.05
C LYS A 138 -19.28 5.05 7.30
N PRO A 139 -19.04 6.29 7.81
CA PRO A 139 -18.20 7.26 7.10
C PRO A 139 -16.77 6.76 6.89
N ARG A 140 -16.21 6.05 7.87
CA ARG A 140 -14.86 5.48 7.77
C ARG A 140 -14.77 4.41 6.69
N LEU A 141 -15.74 3.50 6.63
CA LEU A 141 -15.77 2.44 5.62
C LEU A 141 -16.00 2.99 4.20
N VAL A 142 -16.80 4.04 4.07
CA VAL A 142 -16.97 4.78 2.80
C VAL A 142 -15.69 5.53 2.43
N GLY A 143 -15.00 6.16 3.38
CA GLY A 143 -13.71 6.81 3.12
C GLY A 143 -12.64 5.84 2.62
N LEU A 144 -12.60 4.62 3.17
CA LEU A 144 -11.73 3.55 2.66
C LEU A 144 -12.16 3.06 1.26
N LEU A 145 -13.46 3.02 0.95
CA LEU A 145 -13.94 2.75 -0.42
C LEU A 145 -13.45 3.85 -1.38
N ALA A 146 -13.59 5.12 -0.99
CA ALA A 146 -13.16 6.25 -1.79
C ALA A 146 -11.65 6.23 -2.05
N LEU A 147 -10.85 5.91 -1.03
CA LEU A 147 -9.41 5.73 -1.18
C LEU A 147 -9.06 4.55 -2.11
N GLY A 148 -9.83 3.47 -2.06
CA GLY A 148 -9.74 2.36 -3.04
C GLY A 148 -10.13 2.79 -4.46
N GLY A 149 -11.17 3.62 -4.63
CA GLY A 149 -11.54 4.20 -5.91
C GLY A 149 -10.45 5.11 -6.49
N LEU A 150 -9.80 5.90 -5.63
CA LEU A 150 -8.64 6.71 -6.00
C LEU A 150 -7.45 5.84 -6.49
N GLN A 151 -7.30 4.61 -6.01
CA GLN A 151 -6.28 3.70 -6.55
C GLN A 151 -6.55 3.41 -8.03
N GLY A 152 -7.80 3.11 -8.39
CA GLY A 152 -8.18 2.90 -9.79
C GLY A 152 -7.93 4.14 -10.65
N LEU A 153 -8.26 5.33 -10.13
CA LEU A 153 -8.01 6.60 -10.81
C LEU A 153 -6.50 6.84 -11.02
N PHE A 154 -5.67 6.68 -10.00
CA PHE A 154 -4.23 6.88 -10.11
C PHE A 154 -3.57 5.84 -11.03
N GLY A 155 -4.00 4.58 -10.97
CA GLY A 155 -3.52 3.54 -11.88
C GLY A 155 -3.85 3.86 -13.34
N TRP A 156 -5.07 4.34 -13.61
CA TRP A 156 -5.45 4.80 -14.95
C TRP A 156 -4.61 6.01 -15.41
N LEU A 157 -4.41 7.02 -14.54
CA LEU A 157 -3.58 8.18 -14.86
C LEU A 157 -2.12 7.82 -15.15
N MET A 158 -1.55 6.84 -14.44
CA MET A 158 -0.21 6.33 -14.69
C MET A 158 -0.09 5.80 -16.12
N VAL A 159 -0.97 4.88 -16.51
CA VAL A 159 -0.98 4.29 -17.86
C VAL A 159 -1.25 5.32 -18.94
N GLN A 160 -2.32 6.12 -18.79
CA GLN A 160 -2.69 7.13 -19.78
C GLN A 160 -1.52 8.07 -20.08
N SER A 161 -0.83 8.51 -19.02
CA SER A 161 0.27 9.44 -19.18
C SER A 161 1.54 8.83 -19.73
N GLY A 162 1.81 7.54 -19.46
CA GLY A 162 2.96 6.83 -20.03
C GLY A 162 2.83 6.58 -21.53
N LEU A 163 1.61 6.61 -22.07
CA LEU A 163 1.33 6.40 -23.49
C LEU A 163 1.25 7.71 -24.31
N THR A 164 1.45 8.87 -23.67
CA THR A 164 1.38 10.17 -24.35
C THR A 164 2.75 10.73 -24.70
N GLY A 165 2.90 11.25 -25.93
CA GLY A 165 4.12 11.91 -26.38
C GLY A 165 5.28 10.93 -26.59
N ASN A 166 6.46 11.30 -26.07
CA ASN A 166 7.69 10.51 -26.14
C ASN A 166 8.04 9.82 -24.82
N MET A 167 7.09 9.74 -23.88
CA MET A 167 7.32 9.08 -22.59
C MET A 167 7.46 7.57 -22.79
N THR A 168 8.43 6.98 -22.09
CA THR A 168 8.74 5.55 -22.13
C THR A 168 8.54 4.88 -20.77
N ASP A 169 8.21 5.64 -19.73
CA ASP A 169 7.99 5.13 -18.37
C ASP A 169 6.98 6.02 -17.63
N VAL A 170 6.41 5.46 -16.56
CA VAL A 170 5.56 6.15 -15.61
C VAL A 170 6.40 7.03 -14.69
N SER A 171 6.07 8.32 -14.63
CA SER A 171 6.71 9.26 -13.69
C SER A 171 6.76 8.71 -12.25
N HIS A 172 7.94 8.75 -11.62
CA HIS A 172 8.18 8.36 -10.23
C HIS A 172 7.30 9.13 -9.24
N PHE A 173 6.88 10.35 -9.58
CA PHE A 173 5.90 11.10 -8.78
C PHE A 173 4.54 10.41 -8.79
N ARG A 174 4.02 10.00 -9.95
CA ARG A 174 2.74 9.28 -10.05
C ARG A 174 2.83 7.91 -9.38
N LEU A 175 3.92 7.18 -9.61
CA LEU A 175 4.22 5.92 -8.92
C LEU A 175 4.19 6.10 -7.40
N SER A 176 4.85 7.14 -6.89
CA SER A 176 4.89 7.41 -5.45
C SER A 176 3.51 7.73 -4.88
N VAL A 177 2.69 8.53 -5.57
CA VAL A 177 1.32 8.81 -5.14
C VAL A 177 0.49 7.53 -5.09
N HIS A 178 0.57 6.69 -6.12
CA HIS A 178 -0.16 5.44 -6.18
C HIS A 178 0.27 4.49 -5.04
N LEU A 179 1.57 4.23 -4.88
CA LEU A 179 2.09 3.35 -3.83
C LEU A 179 1.78 3.88 -2.42
N LEU A 180 2.05 5.15 -2.14
CA LEU A 180 1.85 5.72 -0.80
C LEU A 180 0.37 5.74 -0.41
N THR A 181 -0.53 5.98 -1.36
CA THR A 181 -1.97 5.93 -1.10
C THR A 181 -2.49 4.49 -0.94
N ALA A 182 -1.91 3.51 -1.65
CA ALA A 182 -2.17 2.08 -1.40
C ALA A 182 -1.71 1.65 0.01
N LEU A 183 -0.53 2.11 0.45
CA LEU A 183 -0.02 1.85 1.80
C LEU A 183 -0.83 2.59 2.87
N ALA A 184 -1.34 3.79 2.60
CA ALA A 184 -2.28 4.48 3.47
C ALA A 184 -3.62 3.73 3.57
N LEU A 185 -4.11 3.15 2.47
CA LEU A 185 -5.28 2.27 2.48
C LEU A 185 -5.03 1.04 3.34
N LEU A 186 -3.88 0.37 3.19
CA LEU A 186 -3.48 -0.74 4.03
C LEU A 186 -3.48 -0.35 5.52
N ALA A 187 -2.90 0.80 5.87
CA ALA A 187 -2.90 1.32 7.22
C ALA A 187 -4.32 1.53 7.76
N GLY A 188 -5.20 2.15 6.97
CA GLY A 188 -6.59 2.38 7.34
C GLY A 188 -7.40 1.09 7.52
N LEU A 189 -7.18 0.08 6.66
CA LEU A 189 -7.80 -1.24 6.76
C LEU A 189 -7.36 -1.96 8.05
N VAL A 190 -6.05 -2.01 8.32
CA VAL A 190 -5.49 -2.65 9.52
C VAL A 190 -5.98 -1.96 10.79
N TRP A 191 -5.90 -0.62 10.86
CA TRP A 191 -6.38 0.15 12.01
C TRP A 191 -7.87 -0.10 12.28
N THR A 192 -8.69 -0.05 11.24
CA THR A 192 -10.14 -0.28 11.36
C THR A 192 -10.45 -1.72 11.76
N ALA A 193 -9.72 -2.70 11.24
CA ALA A 193 -9.88 -4.10 11.64
C ALA A 193 -9.51 -4.34 13.12
N LEU A 194 -8.52 -3.60 13.66
CA LEU A 194 -8.15 -3.66 15.07
C LEU A 194 -9.22 -3.01 15.96
N ASP A 195 -9.77 -1.86 15.55
CA ASP A 195 -10.91 -1.24 16.24
C ASP A 195 -12.12 -2.18 16.27
N MET A 196 -12.47 -2.80 15.13
CA MET A 196 -13.53 -3.79 15.04
C MET A 196 -13.29 -5.01 15.94
N LYS A 197 -12.05 -5.52 16.00
CA LYS A 197 -11.71 -6.63 16.91
C LYS A 197 -11.88 -6.25 18.38
N ARG A 198 -11.61 -4.99 18.75
CA ARG A 198 -11.84 -4.49 20.11
C ARG A 198 -13.33 -4.34 20.40
N LEU A 199 -14.08 -3.73 19.49
CA LEU A 199 -15.53 -3.55 19.63
C LEU A 199 -16.29 -4.88 19.75
N ALA A 200 -15.79 -5.94 19.10
CA ALA A 200 -16.34 -7.28 19.26
C ALA A 200 -16.12 -7.91 20.64
N ARG A 201 -15.11 -7.47 21.39
CA ARG A 201 -14.80 -7.95 22.75
C ARG A 201 -15.47 -7.11 23.83
N ASP A 202 -15.64 -5.82 23.55
CA ASP A 202 -16.17 -4.82 24.46
C ASP A 202 -17.04 -3.85 23.63
N PRO A 203 -18.38 -3.94 23.71
CA PRO A 203 -19.30 -3.08 22.96
C PRO A 203 -19.14 -1.58 23.25
N ASP A 204 -18.57 -1.21 24.40
CA ASP A 204 -18.30 0.18 24.80
C ASP A 204 -16.90 0.64 24.37
N ALA A 205 -16.13 -0.22 23.70
CA ALA A 205 -14.79 0.10 23.25
C ALA A 205 -14.79 1.24 22.22
N ARG A 206 -14.17 2.36 22.61
CA ARG A 206 -13.94 3.48 21.69
C ARG A 206 -12.78 3.19 20.72
N PRO A 207 -12.83 3.70 19.47
CA PRO A 207 -11.72 3.63 18.50
C PRO A 207 -10.39 4.09 19.09
N ALA A 208 -9.25 3.49 18.71
CA ALA A 208 -7.95 3.94 19.19
C ALA A 208 -7.67 5.40 18.79
N PRO A 209 -7.09 6.23 19.67
CA PRO A 209 -6.61 7.56 19.30
C PRO A 209 -5.24 7.45 18.63
N LEU A 210 -4.97 8.30 17.65
CA LEU A 210 -3.60 8.51 17.17
C LEU A 210 -2.86 9.39 18.17
N THR A 211 -1.77 8.88 18.74
CA THR A 211 -0.95 9.65 19.69
C THR A 211 0.03 10.53 18.92
N PRO A 212 0.45 11.70 19.45
CA PRO A 212 1.41 12.57 18.75
C PRO A 212 2.72 11.86 18.41
N GLY A 213 3.21 11.00 19.31
CA GLY A 213 4.41 10.23 19.05
C GLY A 213 4.23 9.15 17.99
N SER A 214 3.07 8.47 17.95
CA SER A 214 2.72 7.56 16.85
C SER A 214 2.60 8.30 15.51
N ALA A 215 2.07 9.54 15.51
CA ALA A 215 1.99 10.38 14.32
C ALA A 215 3.38 10.77 13.80
N LEU A 216 4.32 11.11 14.70
CA LEU A 216 5.71 11.38 14.34
C LEU A 216 6.38 10.15 13.70
N VAL A 217 6.20 8.96 14.27
CA VAL A 217 6.73 7.72 13.70
C VAL A 217 6.14 7.45 12.32
N ALA A 218 4.83 7.67 12.14
CA ALA A 218 4.19 7.55 10.83
C ALA A 218 4.76 8.55 9.81
N ALA A 219 5.05 9.78 10.21
CA ALA A 219 5.67 10.79 9.33
C ALA A 219 7.09 10.40 8.93
N VAL A 220 7.92 9.92 9.86
CA VAL A 220 9.26 9.42 9.55
C VAL A 220 9.23 8.23 8.60
N LEU A 221 8.33 7.27 8.85
CA LEU A 221 8.14 6.12 7.97
C LEU A 221 7.60 6.54 6.59
N PHE A 222 6.70 7.53 6.53
CA PHE A 222 6.20 8.07 5.26
C PHE A 222 7.34 8.63 4.40
N VAL A 223 8.28 9.39 4.99
CA VAL A 223 9.46 9.89 4.25
C VAL A 223 10.32 8.73 3.74
N GLN A 224 10.55 7.68 4.54
CA GLN A 224 11.28 6.50 4.09
C GLN A 224 10.61 5.81 2.89
N LEU A 225 9.29 5.66 2.94
CA LEU A 225 8.51 5.04 1.86
C LEU A 225 8.47 5.92 0.60
N LEU A 226 8.39 7.24 0.76
CA LEU A 226 8.46 8.20 -0.34
C LEU A 226 9.82 8.13 -1.05
N LEU A 227 10.90 8.17 -0.28
CA LEU A 227 12.26 8.00 -0.83
C LEU A 227 12.41 6.65 -1.53
N GLY A 228 11.86 5.57 -0.96
CA GLY A 228 11.88 4.25 -1.58
C GLY A 228 11.09 4.20 -2.89
N ALA A 229 9.93 4.86 -2.93
CA ALA A 229 9.12 4.97 -4.14
C ALA A 229 9.80 5.78 -5.25
N TRP A 230 10.55 6.83 -4.89
CA TRP A 230 11.34 7.60 -5.84
C TRP A 230 12.56 6.83 -6.34
N VAL A 231 13.28 6.14 -5.45
CA VAL A 231 14.39 5.25 -5.85
C VAL A 231 13.91 4.19 -6.82
N ALA A 232 12.79 3.54 -6.50
CA ALA A 232 12.18 2.58 -7.39
C ALA A 232 11.80 3.24 -8.72
N GLY A 233 11.02 4.33 -8.70
CA GLY A 233 10.52 4.98 -9.91
C GLY A 233 11.58 5.57 -10.85
N LEU A 234 12.77 5.91 -10.36
CA LEU A 234 13.87 6.45 -11.17
C LEU A 234 14.86 5.39 -11.63
N ASN A 235 14.61 4.09 -11.38
CA ASN A 235 15.62 3.04 -11.51
C ASN A 235 16.92 3.34 -10.71
N ALA A 236 16.85 4.18 -9.68
CA ALA A 236 18.01 4.63 -8.90
C ALA A 236 18.59 3.52 -8.00
N GLY A 237 17.94 2.36 -7.91
CA GLY A 237 18.55 1.15 -7.35
C GLY A 237 19.85 0.75 -8.05
N HIS A 238 19.99 1.09 -9.34
CA HIS A 238 21.16 0.82 -10.17
C HIS A 238 22.26 1.88 -10.10
N ALA A 239 22.11 2.94 -9.29
CA ALA A 239 23.12 3.99 -9.19
C ALA A 239 24.40 3.53 -8.47
N ALA A 240 24.29 2.55 -7.57
CA ALA A 240 25.43 1.90 -6.90
C ALA A 240 25.04 0.51 -6.39
N TYR A 241 25.97 -0.44 -6.45
CA TYR A 241 25.79 -1.85 -6.05
C TYR A 241 26.60 -2.25 -4.81
N ASP A 242 27.43 -1.35 -4.28
CA ASP A 242 28.16 -1.54 -3.03
C ASP A 242 27.35 -1.05 -1.81
N TRP A 243 27.71 -1.59 -0.64
CA TRP A 243 27.19 -1.20 0.67
C TRP A 243 28.31 -1.32 1.71
N PRO A 244 28.44 -0.38 2.68
CA PRO A 244 27.60 0.80 2.93
C PRO A 244 27.94 2.02 2.06
N LEU A 245 29.01 1.94 1.29
CA LEU A 245 29.45 2.99 0.37
C LEU A 245 28.57 3.01 -0.89
N MET A 246 28.76 4.04 -1.72
CA MET A 246 28.21 4.19 -3.05
C MET A 246 29.36 4.55 -3.99
N ASN A 247 29.74 3.62 -4.85
CA ASN A 247 30.89 3.72 -5.76
C ASN A 247 32.17 4.13 -5.02
N GLY A 248 32.43 3.50 -3.87
CA GLY A 248 33.62 3.74 -3.06
C GLY A 248 33.58 5.00 -2.17
N ARG A 249 32.45 5.73 -2.11
CA ARG A 249 32.30 6.92 -1.25
C ARG A 249 31.10 6.82 -0.31
N LEU A 250 31.18 7.44 0.85
CA LEU A 250 30.05 7.47 1.79
C LEU A 250 28.91 8.38 1.29
N VAL A 251 29.27 9.53 0.73
CA VAL A 251 28.37 10.45 0.02
C VAL A 251 28.76 10.37 -1.46
N PRO A 252 27.83 10.02 -2.37
CA PRO A 252 28.14 9.89 -3.79
C PRO A 252 28.42 11.25 -4.42
N GLU A 253 28.94 11.24 -5.65
CA GLU A 253 28.96 12.45 -6.47
C GLU A 253 27.53 12.77 -6.92
N ILE A 254 27.08 13.98 -6.64
CA ILE A 254 25.71 14.45 -6.90
C ILE A 254 25.78 15.53 -7.97
N ASP A 255 24.94 15.44 -9.00
CA ASP A 255 24.87 16.47 -10.03
C ASP A 255 23.93 17.60 -9.62
N TRP A 256 24.50 18.80 -9.48
CA TRP A 256 23.79 20.04 -9.15
C TRP A 256 23.54 20.94 -10.36
N SER A 257 23.99 20.55 -11.55
CA SER A 257 23.95 21.37 -12.76
C SER A 257 22.53 21.72 -13.21
N ALA A 258 21.56 20.82 -12.97
CA ALA A 258 20.14 21.04 -13.23
C ALA A 258 19.41 21.87 -12.15
N GLY A 259 20.13 22.34 -11.13
CA GLY A 259 19.62 23.17 -10.05
C GLY A 259 19.08 22.38 -8.85
N VAL A 260 19.06 23.05 -7.70
CA VAL A 260 18.78 22.45 -6.37
C VAL A 260 17.46 21.66 -6.34
N PHE A 261 16.37 22.23 -6.86
CA PHE A 261 15.07 21.56 -6.81
C PHE A 261 15.05 20.26 -7.61
N TRP A 262 15.66 20.26 -8.80
CA TRP A 262 15.75 19.07 -9.63
C TRP A 262 16.57 18.00 -8.93
N THR A 263 17.75 18.35 -8.42
CA THR A 263 18.65 17.43 -7.71
C THR A 263 17.95 16.77 -6.52
N LEU A 264 17.26 17.55 -5.67
CA LEU A 264 16.53 17.04 -4.51
C LEU A 264 15.36 16.09 -4.85
N THR A 265 14.91 16.06 -6.10
CA THR A 265 13.71 15.32 -6.51
C THR A 265 13.90 14.33 -7.65
N ASN A 266 15.05 14.36 -8.33
CA ASN A 266 15.33 13.54 -9.53
C ASN A 266 16.76 12.97 -9.59
N ASP A 267 17.73 13.47 -8.80
CA ASP A 267 19.09 12.93 -8.86
C ASP A 267 19.12 11.51 -8.26
N PRO A 268 19.47 10.47 -9.04
CA PRO A 268 19.36 9.09 -8.60
C PRO A 268 20.35 8.75 -7.47
N TYR A 269 21.54 9.35 -7.49
CA TYR A 269 22.57 9.12 -6.47
C TYR A 269 22.17 9.69 -5.12
N LEU A 270 21.70 10.94 -5.10
CA LEU A 270 21.23 11.60 -3.89
C LEU A 270 20.01 10.88 -3.32
N LEU A 271 19.01 10.55 -4.15
CA LEU A 271 17.80 9.90 -3.66
C LEU A 271 18.06 8.49 -3.14
N GLN A 272 18.93 7.72 -3.79
CA GLN A 272 19.36 6.43 -3.29
C GLN A 272 20.12 6.59 -1.96
N TRP A 273 21.04 7.56 -1.85
CA TRP A 273 21.75 7.87 -0.61
C TRP A 273 20.80 8.27 0.53
N LEU A 274 19.85 9.16 0.26
CA LEU A 274 18.84 9.60 1.23
C LEU A 274 17.99 8.41 1.70
N HIS A 275 17.53 7.55 0.78
CA HIS A 275 16.76 6.36 1.13
C HIS A 275 17.56 5.40 2.03
N ARG A 276 18.85 5.21 1.75
CA ARG A 276 19.77 4.35 2.53
C ARG A 276 19.96 4.88 3.95
N TRP A 277 20.19 6.18 4.12
CA TRP A 277 20.54 6.75 5.42
C TRP A 277 19.34 7.21 6.25
N TRP A 278 18.27 7.68 5.62
CA TRP A 278 17.00 7.95 6.30
C TRP A 278 16.38 6.66 6.89
N ALA A 279 16.73 5.49 6.33
CA ALA A 279 16.31 4.19 6.88
C ALA A 279 16.70 4.05 8.35
N TRP A 280 17.86 4.58 8.77
CA TRP A 280 18.29 4.52 10.17
C TRP A 280 17.51 5.45 11.09
N VAL A 281 17.05 6.60 10.58
CA VAL A 281 16.10 7.47 11.29
C VAL A 281 14.77 6.75 11.48
N ALA A 282 14.27 6.06 10.44
CA ALA A 282 13.08 5.24 10.51
C ALA A 282 13.24 4.07 11.49
N VAL A 283 14.37 3.36 11.48
CA VAL A 283 14.68 2.29 12.45
C VAL A 283 14.64 2.83 13.87
N ALA A 284 15.27 3.97 14.15
CA ALA A 284 15.25 4.57 15.49
C ALA A 284 13.83 4.89 15.96
N ALA A 285 13.01 5.49 15.09
CA ALA A 285 11.61 5.78 15.36
C ALA A 285 10.77 4.52 15.60
N LEU A 286 10.99 3.47 14.81
CA LEU A 286 10.29 2.18 14.92
C LEU A 286 10.71 1.41 16.19
N VAL A 287 11.99 1.41 16.55
CA VAL A 287 12.50 0.85 17.81
C VAL A 287 11.85 1.58 18.99
N TRP A 288 11.79 2.91 18.94
CA TRP A 288 11.13 3.70 19.98
C TRP A 288 9.65 3.28 20.15
N LEU A 289 8.89 3.21 19.05
CA LEU A 289 7.47 2.79 19.10
C LEU A 289 7.32 1.36 19.62
N ALA A 290 8.13 0.43 19.09
CA ALA A 290 8.08 -0.98 19.47
C ALA A 290 8.41 -1.18 20.96
N ARG A 291 9.36 -0.42 21.51
CA ARG A 291 9.68 -0.46 22.95
C ARG A 291 8.54 0.09 23.80
N ARG A 292 7.83 1.13 23.35
CA ARG A 292 6.68 1.70 24.07
C ARG A 292 5.54 0.72 24.26
N VAL A 293 5.28 -0.11 23.24
CA VAL A 293 4.17 -1.07 23.29
C VAL A 293 4.56 -2.44 23.84
N ARG A 294 5.84 -2.68 24.12
CA ARG A 294 6.36 -3.98 24.57
C ARG A 294 5.62 -4.54 25.79
N ALA A 295 5.29 -3.69 26.76
CA ALA A 295 4.61 -4.11 27.98
C ALA A 295 3.10 -4.33 27.78
N SER A 296 2.46 -3.57 26.89
CA SER A 296 1.00 -3.63 26.67
C SER A 296 0.57 -4.58 25.56
N ASP A 297 1.44 -4.81 24.56
CA ASP A 297 1.21 -5.67 23.39
C ASP A 297 2.56 -6.16 22.84
N ARG A 298 3.13 -7.17 23.51
CA ARG A 298 4.41 -7.78 23.12
C ARG A 298 4.41 -8.30 21.68
N PRO A 299 3.36 -8.97 21.17
CA PRO A 299 3.31 -9.37 19.76
C PRO A 299 3.46 -8.21 18.77
N ALA A 300 2.81 -7.06 19.01
CA ALA A 300 3.00 -5.88 18.15
C ALA A 300 4.45 -5.38 18.16
N SER A 301 5.08 -5.38 19.34
CA SER A 301 6.50 -5.04 19.50
C SER A 301 7.42 -5.96 18.68
N ILE A 302 7.19 -7.28 18.76
CA ILE A 302 7.97 -8.27 18.00
C ILE A 302 7.74 -8.07 16.50
N ALA A 303 6.49 -7.89 16.06
CA ALA A 303 6.16 -7.69 14.65
C ALA A 303 6.90 -6.49 14.05
N VAL A 304 6.99 -5.37 14.77
CA VAL A 304 7.74 -4.19 14.30
C VAL A 304 9.24 -4.50 14.21
N HIS A 305 9.84 -5.13 15.23
CA HIS A 305 11.27 -5.48 15.20
C HIS A 305 11.63 -6.45 14.07
N THR A 306 10.81 -7.48 13.87
CA THR A 306 11.00 -8.42 12.77
C THR A 306 10.84 -7.72 11.42
N ALA A 307 9.81 -6.88 11.26
CA ALA A 307 9.55 -6.21 10.00
C ALA A 307 10.69 -5.25 9.59
N PHE A 308 11.11 -4.33 10.47
CA PHE A 308 12.19 -3.41 10.11
C PHE A 308 13.56 -4.12 10.01
N GLY A 309 13.81 -5.16 10.81
CA GLY A 309 15.05 -5.94 10.73
C GLY A 309 15.19 -6.63 9.38
N THR A 310 14.14 -7.34 8.95
CA THR A 310 14.10 -7.97 7.62
C THR A 310 14.12 -6.93 6.50
N MET A 311 13.46 -5.79 6.66
CA MET A 311 13.46 -4.68 5.71
C MET A 311 14.88 -4.17 5.42
N VAL A 312 15.68 -3.91 6.45
CA VAL A 312 17.07 -3.44 6.29
C VAL A 312 17.91 -4.49 5.58
N LEU A 313 17.82 -5.76 5.98
CA LEU A 313 18.56 -6.85 5.34
C LEU A 313 18.20 -6.98 3.85
N LEU A 314 16.91 -6.94 3.51
CA LEU A 314 16.45 -6.99 2.13
C LEU A 314 16.83 -5.73 1.34
N GLY A 315 16.88 -4.56 1.97
CA GLY A 315 17.29 -3.32 1.31
C GLY A 315 18.77 -3.36 0.90
N ILE A 316 19.62 -3.84 1.81
CA ILE A 316 21.05 -4.10 1.53
C ILE A 316 21.18 -5.16 0.44
N ALA A 317 20.46 -6.28 0.57
CA ALA A 317 20.50 -7.36 -0.41
C ALA A 317 20.03 -6.91 -1.80
N THR A 318 19.03 -6.01 -1.89
CA THR A 318 18.54 -5.47 -3.16
C THR A 318 19.65 -4.72 -3.89
N VAL A 319 20.41 -3.88 -3.18
CA VAL A 319 21.57 -3.17 -3.74
C VAL A 319 22.66 -4.15 -4.19
N MET A 320 23.06 -5.08 -3.30
CA MET A 320 24.17 -6.01 -3.56
C MET A 320 23.86 -7.09 -4.61
N SER A 321 22.58 -7.28 -4.93
CA SER A 321 22.14 -8.23 -5.96
C SER A 321 21.75 -7.56 -7.27
N GLU A 322 22.20 -6.31 -7.48
CA GLU A 322 21.94 -5.53 -8.69
C GLU A 322 20.44 -5.40 -8.99
N VAL A 323 19.63 -5.18 -7.95
CA VAL A 323 18.17 -5.06 -8.02
C VAL A 323 17.52 -6.35 -8.54
N SER A 324 18.02 -7.51 -8.11
CA SER A 324 17.39 -8.81 -8.40
C SER A 324 15.88 -8.76 -8.15
N LEU A 325 15.10 -9.11 -9.18
CA LEU A 325 13.63 -9.03 -9.20
C LEU A 325 13.01 -9.61 -7.92
N TRP A 326 13.45 -10.80 -7.51
CA TRP A 326 12.89 -11.50 -6.35
C TRP A 326 13.26 -10.85 -5.01
N VAL A 327 14.48 -10.33 -4.90
CA VAL A 327 14.94 -9.64 -3.67
C VAL A 327 14.25 -8.28 -3.54
N ALA A 328 14.18 -7.51 -4.63
CA ALA A 328 13.49 -6.23 -4.67
C ALA A 328 11.97 -6.39 -4.39
N SER A 329 11.34 -7.41 -4.98
CA SER A 329 9.93 -7.73 -4.71
C SER A 329 9.70 -8.14 -3.26
N ALA A 330 10.61 -8.93 -2.67
CA ALA A 330 10.56 -9.28 -1.25
C ALA A 330 10.74 -8.04 -0.35
N HIS A 331 11.63 -7.11 -0.72
CA HIS A 331 11.79 -5.84 -0.02
C HIS A 331 10.48 -5.05 -0.01
N GLN A 332 9.79 -4.95 -1.16
CA GLN A 332 8.47 -4.31 -1.27
C GLN A 332 7.39 -4.99 -0.43
N LEU A 333 7.34 -6.33 -0.43
CA LEU A 333 6.44 -7.11 0.43
C LEU A 333 6.64 -6.75 1.90
N VAL A 334 7.89 -6.80 2.37
CA VAL A 334 8.21 -6.48 3.76
C VAL A 334 7.96 -4.99 4.04
N GLY A 335 7.94 -4.13 3.03
CA GLY A 335 7.58 -2.70 3.14
C GLY A 335 6.13 -2.55 3.54
N ALA A 336 5.23 -3.24 2.83
CA ALA A 336 3.82 -3.29 3.17
C ALA A 336 3.59 -3.92 4.56
N LEU A 337 4.31 -4.99 4.91
CA LEU A 337 4.23 -5.61 6.23
C LEU A 337 4.75 -4.71 7.35
N THR A 338 5.77 -3.88 7.08
CA THR A 338 6.29 -2.88 8.01
C THR A 338 5.23 -1.82 8.30
N VAL A 339 4.49 -1.36 7.30
CA VAL A 339 3.33 -0.47 7.50
C VAL A 339 2.28 -1.13 8.38
N ALA A 340 1.88 -2.37 8.08
CA ALA A 340 0.88 -3.09 8.87
C ALA A 340 1.31 -3.30 10.34
N ALA A 341 2.57 -3.69 10.57
CA ALA A 341 3.12 -3.87 11.91
C ALA A 341 3.21 -2.55 12.69
N THR A 342 3.65 -1.47 12.02
CA THR A 342 3.73 -0.12 12.61
C THR A 342 2.35 0.36 13.03
N VAL A 343 1.35 0.21 12.16
CA VAL A 343 -0.04 0.59 12.43
C VAL A 343 -0.62 -0.20 13.61
N TRP A 344 -0.32 -1.49 13.73
CA TRP A 344 -0.71 -2.28 14.89
C TRP A 344 -0.06 -1.74 16.18
N ALA A 345 1.24 -1.45 16.17
CA ALA A 345 1.90 -0.86 17.33
C ALA A 345 1.35 0.54 17.67
N MET A 346 1.11 1.41 16.68
CA MET A 346 0.51 2.73 16.91
C MET A 346 -0.88 2.64 17.52
N HIS A 347 -1.70 1.69 17.05
CA HIS A 347 -3.03 1.40 17.61
C HIS A 347 -2.92 0.98 19.08
N SER A 348 -1.99 0.08 19.39
CA SER A 348 -1.72 -0.38 20.76
C SER A 348 -1.23 0.74 21.69
N ASP A 349 -0.29 1.60 21.26
CA ASP A 349 0.16 2.77 22.04
C ASP A 349 -1.02 3.69 22.36
N GLY A 350 -1.89 3.94 21.38
CA GLY A 350 -3.12 4.73 21.57
C GLY A 350 -4.04 4.17 22.65
N ILE A 351 -4.21 2.84 22.69
CA ILE A 351 -5.04 2.18 23.71
C ILE A 351 -4.39 2.21 25.08
N ALA A 352 -3.08 1.94 25.16
CA ALA A 352 -2.33 1.98 26.40
C ALA A 352 -2.39 3.39 27.03
N ARG A 353 -2.18 4.44 26.23
CA ARG A 353 -2.24 5.83 26.72
C ARG A 353 -3.63 6.24 27.19
N ARG A 354 -4.69 5.84 26.48
CA ARG A 354 -6.06 6.11 26.94
C ARG A 354 -6.33 5.43 28.28
N ARG A 355 -5.93 4.17 28.45
CA ARG A 355 -6.10 3.44 29.70
C ARG A 355 -5.35 4.11 30.85
N ALA A 356 -4.11 4.51 30.63
CA ALA A 356 -3.32 5.24 31.63
C ALA A 356 -3.98 6.58 32.02
N LYS A 357 -4.47 7.36 31.05
CA LYS A 357 -5.18 8.61 31.32
C LYS A 357 -6.47 8.38 32.14
N ASN A 358 -7.24 7.35 31.80
CA ASN A 358 -8.45 7.01 32.53
C ASN A 358 -8.17 6.51 33.95
N ALA A 359 -7.03 5.85 34.18
CA ALA A 359 -6.62 5.38 35.51
C ALA A 359 -6.18 6.54 36.42
N LEU A 360 -5.53 7.57 35.87
CA LEU A 360 -5.14 8.78 36.62
C LEU A 360 -6.31 9.72 36.94
N ALA A 361 -7.42 9.60 36.21
CA ALA A 361 -8.62 10.41 36.39
C ALA A 361 -9.65 9.79 37.35
N ARG A 362 -9.38 8.57 37.83
CA ARG A 362 -10.13 7.87 38.88
C ARG A 362 -9.33 7.96 40.16
#